data_AF-A0A7J7GKP7-F1
#
_entry.id   AF-A0A7J7GKP7-F1
#
_cell.length_a   1.000
_cell.length_b   1.000
_cell.length_c   1.000
_cell.angle_alpha   90.00
_cell.angle_beta   90.00
_cell.angle_gamma   90.00
#
_symmetry.space_group_name_H-M   'P 1'
#
loop_
_entity.id
_entity.type
_entity.pdbx_description
1 polymer ?
#
loop_
_entity_poly.entity_id
_entity_poly.type
_entity_poly.pdbx_seq_one_letter_code
_entity_poly.pdbx_strand_id
1 'polypeptide(L)'
;MTTNNESSGGKSATESLYNSVKEKLNKTYPEIKPCIYKVPEELRKLNKSAYNPRVVSIGPIHNNNDDDKEEQHLKATEHIKEAYTNKLLCRIAGKSASAEEKADGMREALKACSTAMLDLEARALNCYAESLKPIDNKKNPEPRTAEKLLIDGCFILELLYRSSLKNC
;
A
#
# COMPACT_ATOMS: atom_id res chain seq x y z
N MET A 1 -61.51 -2.65 36.26
CA MET A 1 -60.31 -1.82 36.41
C MET A 1 -59.11 -2.64 35.96
N THR A 2 -58.71 -2.50 34.70
CA THR A 2 -57.51 -3.14 34.13
C THR A 2 -56.53 -2.02 33.80
N THR A 3 -55.52 -1.82 34.63
CA THR A 3 -54.44 -0.86 34.36
C THR A 3 -53.33 -1.57 33.59
N ASN A 4 -53.04 -1.00 32.42
CA ASN A 4 -52.02 -1.42 31.48
C ASN A 4 -50.63 -1.36 32.12
N ASN A 5 -49.93 -2.50 32.15
CA ASN A 5 -48.47 -2.53 32.30
C ASN A 5 -47.86 -2.25 30.92
N GLU A 6 -47.63 -0.97 30.61
CA GLU A 6 -46.78 -0.60 29.49
C GLU A 6 -45.32 -0.90 29.85
N SER A 7 -44.77 -1.83 29.08
CA SER A 7 -43.40 -2.34 29.08
C SER A 7 -42.36 -1.20 29.09
N SER A 8 -41.76 -0.96 30.25
CA SER A 8 -40.61 -0.07 30.44
C SER A 8 -39.30 -0.64 29.86
N GLY A 9 -39.28 -1.89 29.41
CA GLY A 9 -38.11 -2.57 28.86
C GLY A 9 -37.75 -2.19 27.41
N GLY A 10 -38.72 -1.73 26.61
CA GLY A 10 -38.50 -1.46 25.18
C GLY A 10 -37.76 -0.16 24.84
N LYS A 11 -37.89 0.88 25.69
CA LYS A 11 -37.29 2.20 25.44
C LYS A 11 -35.75 2.19 25.59
N SER A 12 -35.23 1.41 26.55
CA SER A 12 -33.79 1.32 26.82
C SER A 12 -33.02 0.57 25.71
N ALA A 13 -33.59 -0.52 25.18
CA ALA A 13 -32.96 -1.29 24.10
C ALA A 13 -32.91 -0.51 22.78
N THR A 14 -33.96 0.27 22.48
CA THR A 14 -34.04 1.10 21.28
C THR A 14 -32.96 2.20 21.30
N GLU A 15 -32.77 2.85 22.45
CA GLU A 15 -31.75 3.91 22.60
C GLU A 15 -30.32 3.35 22.53
N SER A 16 -30.10 2.16 23.08
CA SER A 16 -28.82 1.45 22.96
C SER A 16 -28.49 1.09 21.51
N LEU A 17 -29.49 0.58 20.76
CA LEU A 17 -29.33 0.29 19.33
C LEU A 17 -29.07 1.58 18.53
N TYR A 18 -29.82 2.65 18.81
CA TYR A 18 -29.62 3.95 18.16
C TYR A 18 -28.21 4.48 18.36
N ASN A 19 -27.70 4.48 19.60
CA ASN A 19 -26.35 4.95 19.89
C ASN A 19 -25.28 4.08 19.22
N SER A 20 -25.43 2.75 19.23
CA SER A 20 -24.50 1.84 18.54
C SER A 20 -24.48 2.04 17.02
N VAL A 21 -25.65 2.22 16.40
CA VAL A 21 -25.76 2.50 14.96
C VAL A 21 -25.20 3.88 14.64
N LYS A 22 -25.52 4.90 15.45
CA LYS A 22 -25.00 6.27 15.30
C LYS A 22 -23.48 6.31 15.39
N GLU A 23 -22.87 5.58 16.34
CA GLU A 23 -21.41 5.46 16.41
C GLU A 23 -20.81 4.79 15.18
N LYS A 24 -21.46 3.75 14.63
CA LYS A 24 -21.02 3.10 13.39
C LYS A 24 -21.17 3.99 12.16
N LEU A 25 -22.21 4.81 12.09
CA LEU A 25 -22.44 5.78 11.00
C LEU A 25 -21.52 7.01 11.11
N ASN A 26 -21.16 7.40 12.33
CA ASN A 26 -20.20 8.46 12.62
C ASN A 26 -18.75 8.03 12.46
N LYS A 27 -18.46 6.74 12.23
CA LYS A 27 -17.20 6.32 11.64
C LYS A 27 -17.19 6.83 10.21
N THR A 28 -16.78 8.08 10.06
CA THR A 28 -16.58 8.74 8.77
C THR A 28 -15.75 7.80 7.91
N TYR A 29 -16.24 7.50 6.71
CA TYR A 29 -15.36 6.98 5.68
C TYR A 29 -14.18 7.96 5.58
N PRO A 30 -12.93 7.49 5.41
CA PRO A 30 -11.84 8.40 5.11
C PRO A 30 -12.28 9.35 3.98
N GLU A 31 -11.86 10.62 4.02
CA GLU A 31 -12.22 11.63 2.99
C GLU A 31 -12.00 11.10 1.56
N ILE A 32 -11.08 10.15 1.43
CA ILE A 32 -10.83 9.35 0.24
C ILE A 32 -11.57 8.02 0.38
N LYS A 33 -12.56 7.78 -0.49
CA LYS A 33 -13.14 6.44 -0.65
C LYS A 33 -12.03 5.50 -1.16
N PRO A 34 -11.86 4.30 -0.56
CA PRO A 34 -10.92 3.32 -1.09
C PRO A 34 -11.19 3.04 -2.57
N CYS A 35 -10.14 2.86 -3.35
CA CYS A 35 -10.20 2.58 -4.79
C CYS A 35 -9.37 1.35 -5.21
N ILE A 36 -8.66 0.74 -4.28
CA ILE A 36 -7.89 -0.48 -4.45
C ILE A 36 -8.47 -1.53 -3.52
N TYR A 37 -8.83 -2.69 -4.07
CA TYR A 37 -9.51 -3.76 -3.34
C TYR A 37 -8.73 -5.06 -3.53
N LYS A 38 -8.55 -5.82 -2.46
CA LYS A 38 -8.03 -7.19 -2.55
C LYS A 38 -9.14 -8.11 -3.06
N VAL A 39 -8.76 -9.09 -3.87
CA VAL A 39 -9.66 -10.15 -4.28
C VAL A 39 -10.07 -10.96 -3.04
N PRO A 40 -11.37 -11.17 -2.78
CA PRO A 40 -11.84 -12.03 -1.70
C PRO A 40 -11.16 -13.40 -1.70
N GLU A 41 -10.79 -13.90 -0.54
CA GLU A 41 -10.02 -15.14 -0.40
C GLU A 41 -10.73 -16.34 -1.03
N GLU A 42 -12.06 -16.42 -0.87
CA GLU A 42 -12.88 -17.48 -1.46
C GLU A 42 -12.82 -17.48 -2.99
N LEU A 43 -12.79 -16.30 -3.64
CA LEU A 43 -12.61 -16.21 -5.09
C LEU A 43 -11.20 -16.60 -5.49
N ARG A 44 -10.19 -16.18 -4.70
CA ARG A 44 -8.79 -16.53 -4.94
C ARG A 44 -8.54 -18.03 -4.82
N LYS A 45 -9.22 -18.73 -3.90
CA LYS A 45 -9.14 -20.20 -3.76
C LYS A 45 -9.63 -20.96 -4.99
N LEU A 46 -10.64 -20.42 -5.71
CA LEU A 46 -11.19 -21.06 -6.91
C LEU A 46 -10.18 -21.07 -8.07
N ASN A 47 -9.41 -19.99 -8.24
CA ASN A 47 -8.37 -19.92 -9.25
C ASN A 47 -7.29 -18.91 -8.84
N LYS A 48 -6.31 -19.37 -8.05
CA LYS A 48 -5.27 -18.50 -7.51
C LYS A 48 -4.43 -17.83 -8.60
N SER A 49 -4.10 -18.57 -9.66
CA SER A 49 -3.32 -18.08 -10.80
C SER A 49 -3.97 -16.91 -11.55
N ALA A 50 -5.30 -16.82 -11.57
CA ALA A 50 -6.01 -15.71 -12.21
C ALA A 50 -5.89 -14.38 -11.45
N TYR A 51 -5.55 -14.45 -10.16
CA TYR A 51 -5.45 -13.27 -9.28
C TYR A 51 -4.01 -13.01 -8.82
N ASN A 52 -3.04 -13.80 -9.27
CA ASN A 52 -1.62 -13.55 -9.05
C ASN A 52 -1.06 -12.66 -10.18
N PRO A 53 -0.23 -11.66 -9.86
CA PRO A 53 0.50 -10.94 -10.88
C PRO A 53 1.36 -11.92 -11.68
N ARG A 54 1.34 -11.79 -13.01
CA ARG A 54 2.06 -12.71 -13.89
C ARG A 54 3.52 -12.33 -14.09
N VAL A 55 3.83 -11.03 -14.02
CA VAL A 55 5.13 -10.47 -14.39
C VAL A 55 5.67 -9.56 -13.29
N VAL A 56 4.88 -8.57 -12.89
CA VAL A 56 5.27 -7.56 -11.91
C VAL A 56 4.13 -7.36 -10.92
N SER A 57 4.44 -7.45 -9.63
CA SER A 57 3.54 -6.97 -8.57
C SER A 57 3.74 -5.47 -8.40
N ILE A 58 2.68 -4.70 -8.13
CA ILE A 58 2.78 -3.28 -7.78
C ILE A 58 1.92 -3.04 -6.54
N GLY A 59 2.51 -2.39 -5.55
CA GLY A 59 1.92 -2.11 -4.25
C GLY A 59 2.13 -3.22 -3.23
N PRO A 60 1.63 -3.01 -1.99
CA PRO A 60 1.90 -3.85 -0.84
C PRO A 60 0.95 -5.07 -0.72
N ILE A 61 0.02 -5.29 -1.64
CA ILE A 61 -0.99 -6.37 -1.53
C ILE A 61 -0.36 -7.76 -1.69
N HIS A 62 0.52 -7.92 -2.67
CA HIS A 62 1.21 -9.17 -2.92
C HIS A 62 2.52 -9.14 -2.15
N ASN A 63 2.50 -9.76 -0.97
CA ASN A 63 3.70 -10.06 -0.23
C ASN A 63 4.21 -11.40 -0.78
N ASN A 64 5.32 -11.34 -1.53
CA ASN A 64 6.06 -12.48 -2.07
C ASN A 64 6.67 -13.32 -0.93
N ASN A 65 5.85 -13.80 -0.01
CA ASN A 65 6.27 -14.61 1.12
C ASN A 65 6.92 -15.88 0.56
N ASP A 66 8.04 -16.28 1.15
CA ASP A 66 8.87 -17.38 0.65
C ASP A 66 8.10 -18.71 0.55
N ASP A 67 7.04 -18.85 1.33
CA ASP A 67 6.17 -20.02 1.40
C ASP A 67 5.16 -20.11 0.24
N ASP A 68 4.87 -19.01 -0.47
CA ASP A 68 3.98 -19.03 -1.61
C ASP A 68 4.74 -19.35 -2.91
N LYS A 69 4.87 -20.65 -3.20
CA LYS A 69 5.51 -21.17 -4.42
C LYS A 69 4.96 -20.56 -5.71
N GLU A 70 3.70 -20.09 -5.71
CA GLU A 70 3.06 -19.50 -6.88
C GLU A 70 3.37 -18.02 -7.07
N GLU A 71 4.06 -17.37 -6.12
CA GLU A 71 4.52 -15.97 -6.23
C GLU A 71 6.06 -15.85 -6.30
N GLN A 72 6.79 -16.98 -6.25
CA GLN A 72 8.25 -17.00 -6.34
C GLN A 72 8.80 -16.36 -7.63
N HIS A 73 8.05 -16.43 -8.74
CA HIS A 73 8.45 -15.79 -10.00
C HIS A 73 8.52 -14.26 -9.90
N LEU A 74 7.83 -13.66 -8.92
CA LEU A 74 7.83 -12.21 -8.72
C LEU A 74 9.10 -11.70 -8.03
N LYS A 75 9.87 -12.57 -7.33
CA LYS A 75 11.14 -12.18 -6.69
C LYS A 75 12.17 -11.66 -7.69
N ALA A 76 12.27 -12.30 -8.85
CA ALA A 76 13.16 -11.85 -9.92
C ALA A 76 12.80 -10.42 -10.35
N THR A 77 11.50 -10.11 -10.38
CA THR A 77 11.03 -8.78 -10.75
C THR A 77 11.28 -7.75 -9.65
N GLU A 78 11.23 -8.10 -8.36
CA GLU A 78 11.61 -7.17 -7.28
C GLU A 78 13.06 -6.68 -7.43
N HIS A 79 14.01 -7.56 -7.74
CA HIS A 79 15.39 -7.16 -8.03
C HIS A 79 15.52 -6.25 -9.26
N ILE A 80 14.67 -6.45 -10.28
CA ILE A 80 14.61 -5.56 -11.44
C ILE A 80 14.13 -4.17 -11.01
N LYS A 81 13.14 -4.07 -10.12
CA LYS A 81 12.67 -2.79 -9.60
C LYS A 81 13.76 -2.07 -8.81
N GLU A 82 14.49 -2.76 -7.94
CA GLU A 82 15.65 -2.21 -7.21
C GLU A 82 16.72 -1.66 -8.17
N ALA A 83 17.01 -2.39 -9.25
CA ALA A 83 17.94 -1.93 -10.28
C ALA A 83 17.43 -0.68 -11.02
N TYR A 84 16.13 -0.59 -11.30
CA TYR A 84 15.52 0.59 -11.91
C TYR A 84 15.52 1.79 -10.96
N THR A 85 15.24 1.57 -9.67
CA THR A 85 15.34 2.60 -8.62
C THR A 85 16.74 3.17 -8.57
N ASN A 86 17.78 2.33 -8.53
CA ASN A 86 19.17 2.79 -8.59
C ASN A 86 19.47 3.61 -9.85
N LYS A 87 18.91 3.23 -11.00
CA LYS A 87 19.09 3.94 -12.27
C LYS A 87 18.37 5.28 -12.28
N LEU A 88 17.19 5.38 -11.66
CA LEU A 88 16.49 6.64 -11.45
C LEU A 88 17.29 7.58 -10.56
N LEU A 89 17.79 7.08 -9.42
CA LEU A 89 18.60 7.87 -8.49
C LEU A 89 19.89 8.37 -9.17
N CYS A 90 20.56 7.51 -9.93
CA CYS A 90 21.70 7.88 -10.77
C CYS A 90 21.36 9.01 -11.75
N ARG A 91 20.16 8.97 -12.35
CA ARG A 91 19.68 9.97 -13.31
C ARG A 91 19.40 11.31 -12.63
N ILE A 92 18.73 11.28 -11.47
CA ILE A 92 18.42 12.48 -10.67
C ILE A 92 19.70 13.15 -10.16
N ALA A 93 20.68 12.37 -9.72
CA ALA A 93 21.98 12.89 -9.28
C ALA A 93 22.77 13.59 -10.41
N GLY A 94 22.37 13.41 -11.67
CA GLY A 94 22.93 14.13 -12.81
C GLY A 94 24.35 13.67 -13.18
N LYS A 95 25.05 14.56 -13.91
CA LYS A 95 26.47 14.38 -14.21
C LYS A 95 27.28 14.99 -13.07
N SER A 96 28.27 14.27 -12.57
CA SER A 96 29.13 14.68 -11.45
C SER A 96 30.59 14.63 -11.88
N ALA A 97 31.45 15.46 -11.30
CA ALA A 97 32.88 15.51 -11.63
C ALA A 97 33.64 14.34 -10.99
N SER A 98 33.12 13.77 -9.88
CA SER A 98 33.68 12.59 -9.23
C SER A 98 32.63 11.51 -8.91
N ALA A 99 33.10 10.30 -8.56
CA ALA A 99 32.25 9.19 -8.13
C ALA A 99 31.62 9.45 -6.75
N GLU A 100 32.35 10.12 -5.86
CA GLU A 100 31.92 10.50 -4.53
C GLU A 100 30.76 11.51 -4.59
N GLU A 101 30.89 12.56 -5.41
CA GLU A 101 29.81 13.54 -5.62
C GLU A 101 28.55 12.89 -6.15
N LYS A 102 28.70 11.90 -7.05
CA LYS A 102 27.57 11.15 -7.59
C LYS A 102 26.90 10.30 -6.52
N ALA A 103 27.68 9.62 -5.69
CA ALA A 103 27.17 8.81 -4.58
C ALA A 103 26.44 9.68 -3.54
N ASP A 104 26.97 10.86 -3.23
CA ASP A 104 26.33 11.85 -2.36
C ASP A 104 25.00 12.33 -2.96
N GLY A 105 24.97 12.67 -4.25
CA GLY A 105 23.74 13.07 -4.95
C GLY A 105 22.68 11.96 -4.95
N MET A 106 23.08 10.71 -5.20
CA MET A 106 22.17 9.57 -5.11
C MET A 106 21.62 9.37 -3.70
N ARG A 107 22.46 9.52 -2.67
CA ARG A 107 22.04 9.42 -1.26
C ARG A 107 21.03 10.49 -0.90
N GLU A 108 21.27 11.74 -1.28
CA GLU A 108 20.33 12.84 -1.00
C GLU A 108 19.02 12.67 -1.75
N ALA A 109 19.05 12.20 -3.01
CA ALA A 109 17.84 11.85 -3.75
C ALA A 109 17.03 10.73 -3.05
N LEU A 110 17.70 9.67 -2.59
CA LEU A 110 17.04 8.59 -1.86
C LEU A 110 16.41 9.07 -0.55
N LYS A 111 17.10 9.93 0.21
CA LYS A 111 16.55 10.54 1.43
C LYS A 111 15.32 11.37 1.11
N ALA A 112 15.39 12.24 0.10
CA ALA A 112 14.26 13.08 -0.30
C ALA A 112 13.04 12.24 -0.72
N CYS A 113 13.24 11.20 -1.55
CA CYS A 113 12.18 10.27 -1.93
C CYS A 113 11.60 9.52 -0.72
N SER A 114 12.45 9.11 0.23
CA SER A 114 12.04 8.40 1.44
C SER A 114 11.15 9.27 2.32
N THR A 115 11.56 10.52 2.57
CA THR A 115 10.75 11.49 3.33
C THR A 115 9.41 11.74 2.64
N ALA A 116 9.43 12.03 1.33
CA ALA A 116 8.20 12.27 0.58
C ALA A 116 7.24 11.06 0.60
N MET A 117 7.77 9.84 0.55
CA MET A 117 6.94 8.64 0.62
C MET A 117 6.34 8.42 2.01
N LEU A 118 7.09 8.69 3.09
CA LEU A 118 6.55 8.62 4.45
C LEU A 118 5.39 9.60 4.64
N ASP A 119 5.51 10.81 4.10
CA ASP A 119 4.43 11.82 4.15
C ASP A 119 3.20 11.40 3.33
N LEU A 120 3.40 10.60 2.27
CA LEU A 120 2.32 10.10 1.40
C LEU A 120 1.74 8.77 1.85
N GLU A 121 2.42 8.02 2.73
CA GLU A 121 2.05 6.64 3.08
C GLU A 121 0.63 6.55 3.60
N ALA A 122 0.24 7.39 4.57
CA ALA A 122 -1.11 7.39 5.12
C ALA A 122 -2.19 7.64 4.04
N ARG A 123 -1.91 8.54 3.09
CA ARG A 123 -2.81 8.83 1.97
C ARG A 123 -2.90 7.65 1.01
N ALA A 124 -1.77 7.02 0.71
CA ALA A 124 -1.72 5.83 -0.15
C ALA A 124 -2.48 4.67 0.51
N LEU A 125 -2.33 4.45 1.81
CA LEU A 125 -3.03 3.42 2.57
C LEU A 125 -4.55 3.63 2.57
N ASN A 126 -5.03 4.87 2.62
CA ASN A 126 -6.46 5.18 2.51
C ASN A 126 -7.08 4.81 1.16
N CYS A 127 -6.27 4.59 0.11
CA CYS A 127 -6.75 4.08 -1.16
C CYS A 127 -7.04 2.57 -1.13
N TYR A 128 -6.54 1.83 -0.13
CA TYR A 128 -6.79 0.40 0.02
C TYR A 128 -8.04 0.16 0.88
N ALA A 129 -8.92 -0.72 0.42
CA ALA A 129 -10.16 -1.05 1.14
C ALA A 129 -9.89 -1.89 2.39
N GLU A 130 -8.84 -2.70 2.37
CA GLU A 130 -8.35 -3.44 3.51
C GLU A 130 -7.69 -2.51 4.51
N SER A 131 -7.90 -2.76 5.80
CA SER A 131 -7.13 -2.10 6.87
C SER A 131 -5.69 -2.60 6.88
N LEU A 132 -4.89 -2.10 5.93
CA LEU A 132 -3.44 -2.18 6.00
C LEU A 132 -3.03 -1.35 7.22
N LYS A 133 -2.71 -2.01 8.34
CA LYS A 133 -2.32 -1.30 9.56
C LYS A 133 -0.97 -0.60 9.30
N PRO A 134 -0.84 0.70 9.59
CA PRO A 134 0.47 1.33 9.74
C PRO A 134 1.26 0.51 10.77
N ILE A 135 2.54 0.27 10.49
CA ILE A 135 3.36 -0.57 11.37
C ILE A 135 3.47 0.08 12.74
N ASP A 136 2.94 -0.62 13.74
CA ASP A 136 3.30 -0.38 15.13
C ASP A 136 4.72 -0.95 15.31
N ASN A 137 5.73 -0.07 15.36
CA ASN A 137 7.18 -0.32 15.26
C ASN A 137 7.78 -1.35 16.25
N LYS A 138 6.96 -2.08 17.01
CA LYS A 138 7.40 -2.94 18.11
C LYS A 138 7.06 -4.43 17.98
N LYS A 139 6.24 -4.88 17.03
CA LYS A 139 5.75 -6.28 17.07
C LYS A 139 5.79 -7.13 15.79
N ASN A 140 5.97 -6.56 14.60
CA ASN A 140 6.18 -7.35 13.38
C ASN A 140 6.99 -6.53 12.35
N PRO A 141 8.23 -6.95 12.01
CA PRO A 141 9.13 -6.22 11.11
C PRO A 141 8.94 -6.60 9.64
N GLU A 142 7.69 -6.80 9.18
CA GLU A 142 7.41 -7.02 7.75
C GLU A 142 7.36 -5.67 7.00
N PRO A 143 7.72 -5.63 5.71
CA PRO A 143 8.32 -4.45 5.06
C PRO A 143 7.48 -3.18 5.19
N ARG A 144 8.11 -2.07 5.55
CA ARG A 144 7.49 -0.73 5.60
C ARG A 144 6.74 -0.51 4.29
N THR A 145 5.40 -0.34 4.32
CA THR A 145 4.59 -0.17 3.11
C THR A 145 5.14 0.97 2.23
N ALA A 146 5.62 2.04 2.85
CA ALA A 146 6.40 3.10 2.20
C ALA A 146 7.58 2.60 1.35
N GLU A 147 8.35 1.61 1.82
CA GLU A 147 9.49 1.05 1.10
C GLU A 147 9.06 0.39 -0.22
N LYS A 148 8.01 -0.44 -0.17
CA LYS A 148 7.45 -1.08 -1.37
C LYS A 148 6.91 -0.04 -2.35
N LEU A 149 6.11 0.91 -1.86
CA LEU A 149 5.56 1.98 -2.67
C LEU A 149 6.64 2.87 -3.29
N LEU A 150 7.74 3.13 -2.58
CA LEU A 150 8.87 3.89 -3.10
C LEU A 150 9.57 3.14 -4.22
N ILE A 151 9.93 1.87 -4.00
CA ILE A 151 10.60 1.04 -5.00
C ILE A 151 9.72 0.89 -6.25
N ASP A 152 8.43 0.62 -6.08
CA ASP A 152 7.48 0.51 -7.19
C ASP A 152 7.31 1.82 -7.96
N GLY A 153 7.19 2.94 -7.24
CA GLY A 153 7.09 4.26 -7.85
C GLY A 153 8.34 4.62 -8.64
N CYS A 154 9.54 4.38 -8.09
CA CYS A 154 10.80 4.60 -8.79
C CYS A 154 10.96 3.68 -10.00
N PHE A 155 10.55 2.42 -9.90
CA PHE A 155 10.53 1.49 -11.02
C PHE A 155 9.65 2.00 -12.17
N ILE A 156 8.40 2.41 -11.87
CA ILE A 156 7.46 2.94 -12.87
C ILE A 156 8.04 4.18 -13.55
N LEU A 157 8.57 5.13 -12.76
CA LEU A 157 9.14 6.37 -13.30
C LEU A 157 10.32 6.10 -14.24
N GLU A 158 11.29 5.28 -13.84
CA GLU A 158 12.43 4.95 -14.72
C GLU A 158 12.01 4.12 -15.94
N LEU A 159 11.02 3.24 -15.81
CA LEU A 159 10.46 2.51 -16.93
C LEU A 159 9.86 3.46 -17.97
N LEU A 160 9.10 4.46 -17.52
CA LEU A 160 8.52 5.50 -18.37
C LEU A 160 9.61 6.39 -19.01
N TYR A 161 10.62 6.82 -18.24
CA TYR A 161 11.76 7.59 -18.76
C TYR A 161 12.50 6.84 -19.86
N ARG A 162 12.73 5.54 -19.71
CA ARG A 162 13.38 4.73 -20.74
C ARG A 162 12.51 4.55 -21.98
N SER A 163 11.20 4.49 -21.79
CA SER A 163 10.26 4.30 -22.88
C SER A 163 10.12 5.58 -23.72
N SER A 164 10.15 6.75 -23.10
CA SER A 164 10.13 8.03 -23.83
C SER A 164 11.43 8.30 -24.58
N LEU A 165 12.59 7.90 -24.05
CA LEU A 165 13.89 8.05 -24.72
C LEU A 165 14.09 7.12 -25.93
N LYS A 166 13.30 6.05 -26.06
CA LYS A 166 13.36 5.14 -27.23
C LYS A 166 12.52 5.60 -28.41
N ASN A 167 11.68 6.62 -28.21
CA ASN A 167 10.77 7.18 -29.22
C ASN A 167 11.24 8.54 -29.76
N CYS A 168 12.47 8.94 -29.46
CA CYS A 168 13.19 10.07 -30.05
C CYS A 168 14.42 9.55 -30.79
#